data_AF-A0AAW7CSH1-F1
#
_entry.id   AF-A0AAW7CSH1-F1
#
_cell.length_a   1.000
_cell.length_b   1.000
_cell.length_c   1.000
_cell.angle_alpha   90.00
_cell.angle_beta   90.00
_cell.angle_gamma   90.00
#
_symmetry.space_group_name_H-M   'P 1'
#
loop_
_entity.id
_entity.type
_entity.pdbx_description
1 polymer ?
#
loop_
_entity_poly.entity_id
_entity_poly.type
_entity_poly.pdbx_seq_one_letter_code
_entity_poly.pdbx_strand_id
1 'polypeptide(L)'
;MDVSSILNGLKILIPLLPFFKKLLFFDTFFSLSNKEKSEAITYLKECADEHEPLDKYKQELMLLDYKMSTNYLLNDYILKYFISNKLKNIKFCNSIFLLKDFYSYNDFNVKMKTKMIIIPIIVLILGIVFGCGATFFVVSENQFPKSLLDWFFFGGLTLVSIQYIYYSSYTLWCYFHMVRKVNDFNIFISLVRIKILLQKFK
;
A
#
# COMPACT_ATOMS: atom_id res chain seq x y z
N MET A 1 -12.10 35.20 17.68
CA MET A 1 -11.55 33.83 17.59
C MET A 1 -10.06 34.00 17.33
N ASP A 2 -9.21 33.67 18.31
CA ASP A 2 -7.79 34.01 18.25
C ASP A 2 -7.08 33.21 17.15
N VAL A 3 -6.24 33.88 16.36
CA VAL A 3 -5.45 33.26 15.29
C VAL A 3 -4.58 32.11 15.84
N SER A 4 -4.20 32.17 17.13
CA SER A 4 -3.49 31.12 17.86
C SER A 4 -4.31 29.83 18.06
N SER A 5 -5.63 29.91 18.21
CA SER A 5 -6.50 28.73 18.35
C SER A 5 -6.68 28.00 17.02
N ILE A 6 -6.75 28.75 15.92
CA ILE A 6 -6.80 28.20 14.54
C ILE A 6 -5.46 27.53 14.20
N LEU A 7 -4.33 28.14 14.58
CA LEU A 7 -3.00 27.55 14.37
C LEU A 7 -2.78 26.26 15.16
N ASN A 8 -3.32 26.17 16.38
CA ASN A 8 -3.25 24.95 17.20
C ASN A 8 -4.17 23.83 16.67
N GLY A 9 -5.34 24.16 16.12
CA GLY A 9 -6.18 23.19 15.41
C GLY A 9 -5.50 22.65 14.14
N LEU A 10 -4.83 23.51 13.38
CA LEU A 10 -4.02 23.13 12.22
C LEU A 10 -2.84 22.22 12.60
N LYS A 11 -2.20 22.44 13.75
CA LYS A 11 -1.13 21.54 14.27
C LYS A 11 -1.59 20.10 14.51
N ILE A 12 -2.88 19.86 14.75
CA ILE A 12 -3.44 18.50 14.87
C ILE A 12 -3.63 17.85 13.49
N LEU A 13 -3.83 18.66 12.43
CA LEU A 13 -3.88 18.22 11.04
C LEU A 13 -2.49 18.01 10.41
N ILE A 14 -1.44 18.66 10.92
CA ILE A 14 -0.05 18.52 10.45
C ILE A 14 0.49 17.07 10.52
N PRO A 15 0.25 16.25 11.57
CA PRO A 15 0.65 14.85 11.55
C PRO A 15 -0.19 13.97 10.59
N LEU A 16 -1.34 14.45 10.11
CA LEU A 16 -2.14 13.78 9.09
C LEU A 16 -1.68 14.16 7.67
N LEU A 17 -1.13 15.35 7.45
CA LEU A 17 -0.59 15.85 6.17
C LEU A 17 0.44 14.95 5.42
N PRO A 18 1.39 14.25 6.06
CA PRO A 18 2.29 13.35 5.33
C PRO A 18 1.58 12.11 4.76
N PHE A 19 0.39 11.75 5.28
CA PHE A 19 -0.47 10.76 4.64
C PHE A 19 -1.02 11.30 3.31
N PHE A 20 -1.35 12.60 3.20
CA PHE A 20 -1.93 13.17 1.98
C PHE A 20 -1.03 13.08 0.75
N LYS A 21 0.29 13.24 0.89
CA LYS A 21 1.23 13.20 -0.25
C LYS A 21 1.49 11.78 -0.78
N LYS A 22 1.33 10.76 0.06
CA LYS A 22 1.58 9.34 -0.28
C LYS A 22 0.30 8.53 -0.54
N LEU A 23 -0.88 9.07 -0.22
CA LEU A 23 -2.17 8.37 -0.34
C LEU A 23 -2.87 8.50 -1.71
N LEU A 24 -2.53 9.51 -2.52
CA LEU A 24 -3.22 9.75 -3.79
C LEU A 24 -2.80 8.77 -4.90
N PHE A 25 -1.64 8.13 -4.76
CA PHE A 25 -1.11 7.21 -5.76
C PHE A 25 -0.68 5.90 -5.09
N PHE A 26 -1.47 4.86 -5.34
CA PHE A 26 -1.11 3.48 -5.05
C PHE A 26 -0.02 3.02 -6.02
N ASP A 27 1.17 3.52 -5.77
CA ASP A 27 2.31 3.33 -6.65
C ASP A 27 3.00 2.01 -6.34
N THR A 28 2.95 1.11 -7.32
CA THR A 28 3.59 -0.20 -7.27
C THR A 28 4.47 -0.36 -8.50
N PHE A 29 5.28 -1.42 -8.55
CA PHE A 29 6.02 -1.79 -9.75
C PHE A 29 5.18 -1.70 -11.05
N PHE A 30 3.89 -2.04 -10.98
CA PHE A 30 3.02 -2.06 -12.15
C PHE A 30 2.59 -0.67 -12.63
N SER A 31 2.74 0.39 -11.83
CA SER A 31 2.50 1.78 -12.26
C SER A 31 3.69 2.42 -12.96
N LEU A 32 4.88 1.81 -12.89
CA LEU A 32 6.09 2.31 -13.55
C LEU A 32 5.98 2.26 -15.08
N SER A 33 6.79 3.09 -15.76
CA SER A 33 6.96 3.04 -17.21
C SER A 33 7.57 1.71 -17.67
N ASN A 34 7.40 1.36 -18.94
CA ASN A 34 7.97 0.11 -19.48
C ASN A 34 9.50 0.08 -19.40
N LYS A 35 10.15 1.24 -19.50
CA LYS A 35 11.61 1.37 -19.37
C LYS A 35 12.06 1.04 -17.94
N GLU A 36 11.48 1.70 -16.95
CA GLU A 36 11.77 1.45 -15.53
C GLU A 36 11.46 0.00 -15.13
N LYS A 37 10.37 -0.58 -15.65
CA LYS A 37 10.03 -1.99 -15.42
C LYS A 37 11.13 -2.93 -15.94
N SER A 38 11.67 -2.63 -17.13
CA SER A 38 12.74 -3.43 -17.71
C SER A 38 14.02 -3.32 -16.88
N GLU A 39 14.40 -2.11 -16.47
CA GLU A 39 15.57 -1.86 -15.62
C GLU A 39 15.47 -2.59 -14.28
N ALA A 40 14.32 -2.52 -13.61
CA ALA A 40 14.08 -3.23 -12.36
C ALA A 40 14.16 -4.77 -12.52
N ILE A 41 13.68 -5.31 -13.65
CA ILE A 41 13.79 -6.75 -13.94
C ILE A 41 15.25 -7.14 -14.19
N THR A 42 16.02 -6.31 -14.91
CA THR A 42 17.46 -6.53 -15.11
C THR A 42 18.17 -6.55 -13.76
N TYR A 43 17.92 -5.54 -12.92
CA TYR A 43 18.47 -5.47 -11.57
C TYR A 43 18.15 -6.73 -10.73
N LEU A 44 16.88 -7.17 -10.73
CA LEU A 44 16.48 -8.39 -10.02
C LEU A 44 17.20 -9.66 -10.49
N LYS A 45 17.55 -9.75 -11.77
CA LYS A 45 18.26 -10.91 -12.33
C LYS A 45 19.74 -10.92 -12.00
N GLU A 46 20.34 -9.75 -11.87
CA GLU A 46 21.76 -9.58 -11.56
C GLU A 46 22.04 -9.70 -10.06
N CYS A 47 21.03 -9.45 -9.22
CA CYS A 47 21.14 -9.56 -7.76
C CYS A 47 21.24 -11.00 -7.26
N ALA A 48 22.02 -11.18 -6.19
CA ALA A 48 22.06 -12.38 -5.37
C ALA A 48 21.65 -12.07 -3.91
N ASP A 49 21.63 -13.11 -3.06
CA ASP A 49 21.40 -12.95 -1.63
C ASP A 49 22.67 -12.39 -1.00
N GLU A 50 22.67 -11.10 -0.66
CA GLU A 50 23.83 -10.42 -0.10
C GLU A 50 23.93 -10.70 1.40
N HIS A 51 25.10 -11.16 1.84
CA HIS A 51 25.39 -11.41 3.24
C HIS A 51 25.94 -10.18 3.97
N GLU A 52 26.53 -9.24 3.24
CA GLU A 52 27.02 -7.99 3.82
C GLU A 52 25.85 -7.03 4.16
N PRO A 53 25.75 -6.51 5.40
CA PRO A 53 24.64 -5.65 5.79
C PRO A 53 24.47 -4.39 4.95
N LEU A 54 25.57 -3.76 4.50
CA LEU A 54 25.51 -2.54 3.71
C LEU A 54 25.01 -2.80 2.28
N ASP A 55 25.50 -3.86 1.64
CA ASP A 55 25.04 -4.25 0.31
C ASP A 55 23.58 -4.72 0.34
N LYS A 56 23.19 -5.45 1.38
CA LYS A 56 21.79 -5.79 1.61
C LYS A 56 20.91 -4.54 1.75
N TYR A 57 21.33 -3.56 2.54
CA TYR A 57 20.57 -2.32 2.69
C TYR A 57 20.49 -1.53 1.38
N LYS A 58 21.59 -1.47 0.61
CA LYS A 58 21.61 -0.88 -0.74
C LYS A 58 20.62 -1.59 -1.66
N GLN A 59 20.55 -2.92 -1.61
CA GLN A 59 19.59 -3.70 -2.37
C GLN A 59 18.14 -3.38 -1.98
N GLU A 60 17.85 -3.31 -0.68
CA GLU A 60 16.53 -2.93 -0.17
C GLU A 60 16.11 -1.55 -0.67
N LEU A 61 17.03 -0.57 -0.64
CA LEU A 61 16.77 0.78 -1.15
C LEU A 61 16.44 0.80 -2.65
N MET A 62 17.21 0.08 -3.47
CA MET A 62 16.95 -0.03 -4.91
C MET A 62 15.60 -0.69 -5.21
N LEU A 63 15.26 -1.77 -4.50
CA LEU A 63 13.96 -2.44 -4.67
C LEU A 63 12.79 -1.55 -4.26
N LEU A 64 12.97 -0.73 -3.22
CA LEU A 64 11.96 0.25 -2.79
C LEU A 64 11.77 1.36 -3.82
N ASP A 65 12.83 1.83 -4.48
CA ASP A 65 12.76 2.81 -5.57
C ASP A 65 11.95 2.25 -6.75
N TYR A 66 12.13 0.97 -7.06
CA TYR A 66 11.31 0.23 -8.03
C TYR A 66 9.90 -0.16 -7.53
N LYS A 67 9.48 0.37 -6.36
CA LYS A 67 8.14 0.15 -5.78
C LYS A 67 7.82 -1.35 -5.59
N MET A 68 8.84 -2.15 -5.25
CA MET A 68 8.74 -3.58 -4.96
C MET A 68 8.82 -3.86 -3.45
N SER A 69 8.80 -5.14 -3.07
CA SER A 69 9.14 -5.55 -1.70
C SER A 69 10.65 -5.47 -1.47
N THR A 70 11.09 -5.41 -0.22
CA THR A 70 12.53 -5.38 0.13
C THR A 70 13.23 -6.73 -0.11
N ASN A 71 12.49 -7.80 -0.40
CA ASN A 71 13.06 -9.13 -0.59
C ASN A 71 13.14 -9.48 -2.08
N TYR A 72 14.35 -9.59 -2.62
CA TYR A 72 14.57 -9.84 -4.05
C TYR A 72 14.01 -11.20 -4.51
N LEU A 73 14.15 -12.27 -3.72
CA LEU A 73 13.61 -13.60 -4.04
C LEU A 73 12.08 -13.56 -4.12
N LEU A 74 11.44 -12.88 -3.17
CA LEU A 74 10.00 -12.71 -3.18
C LEU A 74 9.55 -11.94 -4.43
N ASN A 75 10.26 -10.87 -4.80
CA ASN A 75 9.97 -10.09 -6.01
C ASN A 75 10.03 -10.97 -7.27
N ASP A 76 11.06 -11.81 -7.41
CA ASP A 76 11.17 -12.76 -8.52
C ASP A 76 9.96 -13.71 -8.59
N TYR A 77 9.54 -14.29 -7.46
CA TYR A 77 8.34 -15.13 -7.42
C TYR A 77 7.05 -14.37 -7.75
N ILE A 78 6.87 -13.15 -7.26
CA ILE A 78 5.70 -12.32 -7.57
C ILE A 78 5.61 -12.06 -9.07
N LEU A 79 6.73 -11.72 -9.71
CA LEU A 79 6.77 -11.45 -11.15
C LEU A 79 6.56 -12.72 -11.98
N LYS A 80 7.15 -13.84 -11.59
CA LYS A 80 6.88 -15.15 -12.22
C LYS A 80 5.40 -15.53 -12.10
N TYR A 81 4.80 -15.31 -10.93
CA TYR A 81 3.37 -15.55 -10.73
C TYR A 81 2.52 -14.63 -11.60
N PHE A 82 2.85 -13.34 -11.67
CA PHE A 82 2.19 -12.40 -12.58
C PHE A 82 2.25 -12.88 -14.04
N ILE A 83 3.43 -13.27 -14.53
CA ILE A 83 3.61 -13.71 -15.92
C ILE A 83 2.83 -15.00 -16.22
N SER A 84 2.71 -15.92 -15.25
CA SER A 84 1.97 -17.18 -15.44
C SER A 84 0.51 -16.97 -15.83
N ASN A 85 -0.14 -15.90 -15.35
CA ASN A 85 -1.46 -15.47 -15.79
C ASN A 85 -1.69 -13.99 -15.45
N LYS A 86 -1.31 -13.10 -16.38
CA LYS A 86 -1.29 -11.65 -16.14
C LYS A 86 -2.65 -11.10 -15.69
N LEU A 87 -3.72 -11.47 -16.40
CA LEU A 87 -5.07 -10.95 -16.14
C LEU A 87 -5.61 -11.42 -14.78
N LYS A 88 -5.36 -12.69 -14.42
CA LYS A 88 -5.84 -13.26 -13.17
C LYS A 88 -5.05 -12.78 -11.96
N ASN A 89 -3.74 -12.56 -12.13
CA ASN A 89 -2.82 -12.40 -11.01
C ASN A 89 -2.46 -10.93 -10.73
N ILE A 90 -2.70 -10.00 -11.66
CA ILE A 90 -2.32 -8.58 -11.50
C ILE A 90 -2.84 -7.95 -10.21
N LYS A 91 -4.10 -8.18 -9.84
CA LYS A 91 -4.70 -7.61 -8.63
C LYS A 91 -3.99 -8.10 -7.36
N PHE A 92 -3.65 -9.39 -7.32
CA PHE A 92 -2.94 -9.98 -6.20
C PHE A 92 -1.49 -9.47 -6.12
N CYS A 93 -0.75 -9.47 -7.24
CA CYS A 93 0.63 -8.98 -7.28
C CYS A 93 0.71 -7.49 -6.90
N ASN A 94 -0.22 -6.66 -7.41
CA ASN A 94 -0.36 -5.27 -6.96
C ASN A 94 -0.57 -5.19 -5.45
N SER A 95 -1.49 -6.01 -4.91
CA SER A 95 -1.81 -5.99 -3.48
C SER A 95 -0.61 -6.40 -2.62
N ILE A 96 0.19 -7.38 -3.05
CA ILE A 96 1.42 -7.77 -2.37
C ILE A 96 2.43 -6.61 -2.34
N PHE A 97 2.64 -5.88 -3.43
CA PHE A 97 3.55 -4.74 -3.41
C PHE A 97 3.01 -3.59 -2.55
N LEU A 98 1.70 -3.37 -2.60
CA LEU A 98 1.04 -2.33 -1.82
C LEU A 98 1.13 -2.57 -0.31
N LEU A 99 0.85 -3.80 0.12
CA LEU A 99 0.67 -4.17 1.52
C LEU A 99 1.88 -4.90 2.08
N LYS A 100 3.10 -4.46 1.72
CA LYS A 100 4.37 -5.05 2.18
C LYS A 100 4.44 -5.24 3.70
N ASP A 101 3.86 -4.33 4.47
CA ASP A 101 3.88 -4.40 5.93
C ASP A 101 2.85 -5.37 6.52
N PHE A 102 1.86 -5.81 5.74
CA PHE A 102 0.75 -6.69 6.15
C PHE A 102 1.06 -8.17 6.03
N TYR A 103 2.26 -8.53 5.57
CA TYR A 103 2.71 -9.90 5.55
C TYR A 103 4.17 -10.01 6.00
N SER A 104 4.59 -11.25 6.16
CA SER A 104 5.99 -11.66 6.32
C SER A 104 6.30 -12.72 5.28
N TYR A 105 7.55 -12.77 4.83
CA TYR A 105 8.01 -13.79 3.90
C TYR A 105 9.18 -14.53 4.55
N ASN A 106 8.89 -15.74 5.03
CA ASN A 106 9.83 -16.61 5.71
C ASN A 106 9.68 -18.02 5.16
N ASP A 107 10.78 -18.78 5.04
CA ASP A 107 10.77 -20.16 4.57
C ASP A 107 10.01 -20.36 3.24
N PHE A 108 10.18 -19.42 2.30
CA PHE A 108 9.50 -19.42 1.00
C PHE A 108 7.97 -19.37 1.08
N ASN A 109 7.42 -18.87 2.19
CA ASN A 109 5.99 -18.72 2.40
C ASN A 109 5.63 -17.30 2.80
N VAL A 110 4.63 -16.74 2.12
CA VAL A 110 3.98 -15.50 2.53
C VAL A 110 2.96 -15.82 3.62
N LYS A 111 3.10 -15.19 4.79
CA LYS A 111 2.18 -15.29 5.92
C LYS A 111 1.58 -13.92 6.24
N MET A 112 0.25 -13.85 6.24
CA MET A 112 -0.48 -12.61 6.55
C MET A 112 -0.37 -12.25 8.04
N LYS A 113 -0.13 -10.97 8.33
CA LYS A 113 -0.20 -10.40 9.68
C LYS A 113 -1.63 -9.92 9.94
N THR A 114 -2.47 -10.80 10.48
CA THR A 114 -3.90 -10.53 10.70
C THR A 114 -4.18 -9.27 11.51
N LYS A 115 -3.32 -8.94 12.49
CA LYS A 115 -3.45 -7.74 13.32
C LYS A 115 -3.36 -6.43 12.51
N MET A 116 -2.67 -6.41 11.37
CA MET A 116 -2.51 -5.18 10.56
C MET A 116 -3.81 -4.70 9.92
N ILE A 117 -4.83 -5.55 9.80
CA ILE A 117 -6.15 -5.17 9.28
C ILE A 117 -6.83 -4.09 10.13
N ILE A 118 -6.44 -3.95 11.41
CA ILE A 118 -7.05 -2.97 12.31
C ILE A 118 -6.77 -1.53 11.86
N ILE A 119 -5.62 -1.28 11.24
CA ILE A 119 -5.20 0.05 10.79
C ILE A 119 -6.21 0.62 9.77
N PRO A 120 -6.48 -0.04 8.62
CA PRO A 120 -7.45 0.48 7.67
C PRO A 120 -8.87 0.53 8.25
N ILE A 121 -9.25 -0.35 9.19
CA ILE A 121 -10.56 -0.25 9.86
C ILE A 121 -10.66 1.03 10.68
N ILE A 122 -9.63 1.38 11.47
CA ILE A 122 -9.60 2.62 12.25
C ILE A 122 -9.66 3.84 11.33
N VAL A 123 -8.90 3.82 10.22
CA VAL A 123 -8.90 4.92 9.23
C VAL A 123 -10.29 5.07 8.59
N LEU A 124 -10.99 3.96 8.30
CA LEU A 124 -12.35 3.99 7.78
C LEU A 124 -13.32 4.64 8.77
N ILE A 125 -13.26 4.24 10.05
CA ILE A 125 -14.10 4.83 11.11
C ILE A 125 -13.84 6.33 11.22
N LEU A 126 -12.57 6.76 11.22
CA LEU A 126 -12.22 8.18 11.25
C LEU A 126 -12.79 8.93 10.03
N GLY A 127 -12.70 8.35 8.83
CA GLY A 127 -13.30 8.93 7.62
C GLY A 127 -14.81 9.14 7.74
N ILE A 128 -15.53 8.16 8.29
CA ILE A 128 -16.97 8.26 8.56
C ILE A 128 -17.25 9.35 9.60
N VAL A 129 -16.50 9.39 10.71
CA VAL A 129 -16.65 10.40 11.76
C VAL A 129 -16.44 11.82 11.22
N PHE A 130 -15.41 12.05 10.39
CA PHE A 130 -15.20 13.34 9.74
C PHE A 130 -16.34 13.71 8.78
N GLY A 131 -16.89 12.71 8.06
CA GLY A 131 -18.04 12.90 7.18
C GLY A 131 -19.30 13.31 7.94
N CYS A 132 -19.61 12.62 9.05
CA CYS A 132 -20.70 12.96 9.95
C CYS A 132 -20.50 14.35 10.60
N GLY A 133 -19.26 14.72 10.93
CA GLY A 133 -18.94 16.05 11.43
C GLY A 133 -19.24 17.14 10.39
N ALA A 134 -18.88 16.91 9.13
CA ALA A 134 -19.17 17.83 8.03
C ALA A 134 -20.68 17.99 7.79
N THR A 135 -21.46 16.90 7.84
CA THR A 135 -22.91 16.98 7.68
C THR A 135 -23.59 17.64 8.88
N PHE A 136 -23.15 17.36 10.10
CA PHE A 136 -23.68 18.01 11.30
C PHE A 136 -23.38 19.52 11.31
N PHE A 137 -22.21 19.95 10.83
CA PHE A 137 -21.88 21.37 10.66
C PHE A 137 -22.92 22.08 9.76
N VAL A 138 -23.22 21.51 8.60
CA VAL A 138 -24.22 22.07 7.66
C VAL A 138 -25.65 22.06 8.22
N VAL A 139 -26.04 20.98 8.91
CA VAL A 139 -27.40 20.84 9.46
C VAL A 139 -27.62 21.71 10.70
N SER A 140 -26.62 21.83 11.58
CA SER A 140 -26.73 22.59 12.83
C SER A 140 -26.76 24.10 12.60
N GLU A 141 -26.02 24.61 11.60
CA GLU A 141 -26.07 26.03 11.25
C GLU A 141 -27.31 26.40 10.40
N ASN A 142 -28.09 25.42 9.94
CA ASN A 142 -29.29 25.58 9.11
C ASN A 142 -29.09 26.46 7.85
N GLN A 143 -27.83 26.76 7.50
CA GLN A 143 -27.41 27.70 6.47
C GLN A 143 -26.10 27.20 5.87
N PHE A 144 -25.94 27.39 4.56
CA PHE A 144 -24.69 27.09 3.87
C PHE A 144 -23.54 27.95 4.42
N PRO A 145 -22.28 27.48 4.30
CA PRO A 145 -21.12 28.19 4.84
C PRO A 145 -21.11 29.64 4.36
N LYS A 146 -21.15 30.59 5.29
CA LYS A 146 -21.33 32.02 4.98
C LYS A 146 -20.01 32.75 4.78
N SER A 147 -18.98 32.32 5.51
CA SER A 147 -17.64 32.87 5.39
C SER A 147 -16.75 31.96 4.54
N LEU A 148 -15.70 32.57 3.98
CA LEU A 148 -14.64 31.84 3.28
C LEU A 148 -13.99 30.78 4.20
N LEU A 149 -13.93 31.06 5.51
CA LEU A 149 -13.37 30.16 6.51
C LEU A 149 -14.26 28.94 6.75
N ASP A 150 -15.58 29.11 6.75
CA ASP A 150 -16.54 28.01 6.87
C ASP A 150 -16.48 27.08 5.66
N TRP A 151 -16.29 27.64 4.46
CA TRP A 151 -16.04 26.87 3.23
C TRP A 151 -14.75 26.07 3.30
N PHE A 152 -13.67 26.66 3.82
CA PHE A 152 -12.41 25.94 4.04
C PHE A 152 -12.58 24.79 5.05
N PHE A 153 -13.33 25.02 6.13
CA PHE A 153 -13.55 24.00 7.15
C PHE A 153 -14.41 22.85 6.65
N PHE A 154 -15.55 23.16 6.03
CA PHE A 154 -16.45 22.17 5.43
C PHE A 154 -15.77 21.39 4.29
N GLY A 155 -15.13 22.11 3.37
CA GLY A 155 -14.39 21.52 2.26
C GLY A 155 -13.23 20.63 2.76
N GLY A 156 -12.49 21.10 3.76
CA GLY A 156 -11.41 20.34 4.39
C GLY A 156 -11.89 19.03 5.01
N LEU A 157 -12.92 19.07 5.87
CA LEU A 157 -13.50 17.88 6.50
C LEU A 157 -14.04 16.88 5.48
N THR A 158 -14.72 17.38 4.44
CA THR A 158 -15.28 16.54 3.37
C THR A 158 -14.16 15.86 2.58
N LEU A 159 -13.11 16.58 2.22
CA LEU A 159 -11.95 16.02 1.51
C LEU A 159 -11.23 14.97 2.34
N VAL A 160 -10.99 15.23 3.63
CA VAL A 160 -10.38 14.25 4.56
C VAL A 160 -11.25 13.00 4.66
N SER A 161 -12.55 13.16 4.81
CA SER A 161 -13.52 12.06 4.89
C SER A 161 -13.47 11.17 3.65
N ILE A 162 -13.62 11.76 2.45
CA ILE A 162 -13.58 11.03 1.17
C ILE A 162 -12.26 10.27 1.03
N GLN A 163 -11.15 10.92 1.35
CA GLN A 163 -9.82 10.32 1.23
C GLN A 163 -9.64 9.12 2.16
N TYR A 164 -10.05 9.25 3.42
CA TYR A 164 -9.90 8.19 4.41
C TYR A 164 -10.77 7.00 4.06
N ILE A 165 -12.02 7.24 3.64
CA ILE A 165 -12.94 6.19 3.19
C ILE A 165 -12.37 5.49 1.95
N TYR A 166 -11.93 6.25 0.94
CA TYR A 166 -11.37 5.68 -0.28
C TYR A 166 -10.13 4.81 0.00
N TYR A 167 -9.16 5.35 0.74
CA TYR A 167 -7.92 4.65 1.04
C TYR A 167 -8.17 3.38 1.86
N SER A 168 -8.89 3.50 2.98
CA SER A 168 -9.17 2.35 3.84
C SER A 168 -9.95 1.27 3.12
N SER A 169 -10.95 1.64 2.31
CA SER A 169 -11.72 0.68 1.50
C SER A 169 -10.83 -0.03 0.49
N TYR A 170 -9.96 0.69 -0.20
CA TYR A 170 -9.02 0.10 -1.15
C TYR A 170 -8.00 -0.83 -0.47
N THR A 171 -7.40 -0.40 0.65
CA THR A 171 -6.48 -1.22 1.45
C THR A 171 -7.17 -2.50 1.95
N LEU A 172 -8.41 -2.40 2.45
CA LEU A 172 -9.20 -3.56 2.87
C LEU A 172 -9.46 -4.50 1.69
N TRP A 173 -9.84 -3.95 0.54
CA TRP A 173 -10.07 -4.75 -0.67
C TRP A 173 -8.81 -5.51 -1.11
N CYS A 174 -7.65 -4.83 -1.14
CA CYS A 174 -6.35 -5.45 -1.39
C CYS A 174 -6.01 -6.52 -0.35
N TYR A 175 -6.27 -6.27 0.93
CA TYR A 175 -6.03 -7.22 2.01
C TYR A 175 -6.86 -8.50 1.82
N PHE A 176 -8.16 -8.37 1.55
CA PHE A 176 -9.01 -9.54 1.28
C PHE A 176 -8.59 -10.29 0.02
N HIS A 177 -8.14 -9.59 -1.02
CA HIS A 177 -7.57 -10.22 -2.20
C HIS A 177 -6.31 -11.03 -1.87
N MET A 178 -5.40 -10.48 -1.05
CA MET A 178 -4.22 -11.20 -0.58
C MET A 178 -4.60 -12.45 0.21
N VAL A 179 -5.46 -12.32 1.22
CA VAL A 179 -5.90 -13.46 2.06
C VAL A 179 -6.47 -14.59 1.21
N ARG A 180 -7.26 -14.26 0.17
CA ARG A 180 -7.86 -15.27 -0.72
C ARG A 180 -6.84 -15.99 -1.62
N LYS A 181 -5.73 -15.34 -1.95
CA LYS A 181 -4.78 -15.81 -2.98
C LYS A 181 -3.40 -16.19 -2.46
N VAL A 182 -3.10 -15.91 -1.20
CA VAL A 182 -1.80 -16.20 -0.60
C VAL A 182 -1.48 -17.70 -0.62
N ASN A 183 -2.47 -18.56 -0.39
CA ASN A 183 -2.28 -20.01 -0.45
C ASN A 183 -1.95 -20.49 -1.87
N ASP A 184 -2.70 -20.02 -2.88
CA ASP A 184 -2.41 -20.30 -4.29
C ASP A 184 -0.98 -19.87 -4.67
N PHE A 185 -0.54 -18.71 -4.17
CA PHE A 185 0.80 -18.18 -4.40
C PHE A 185 1.89 -19.00 -3.71
N ASN A 186 1.69 -19.41 -2.45
CA ASN A 186 2.63 -20.26 -1.73
C ASN A 186 2.77 -21.65 -2.39
N ILE A 187 1.67 -22.22 -2.89
CA ILE A 187 1.69 -23.44 -3.71
C ILE A 187 2.51 -23.21 -4.98
N PHE A 188 2.29 -22.08 -5.67
CA PHE A 188 3.07 -21.72 -6.86
C PHE A 188 4.58 -21.62 -6.56
N ILE A 189 4.98 -20.95 -5.48
CA ILE A 189 6.39 -20.87 -5.07
C ILE A 189 6.96 -22.29 -4.89
N SER A 190 6.23 -23.16 -4.19
CA SER A 190 6.64 -24.54 -3.94
C SER A 190 6.84 -25.32 -5.24
N LEU A 191 5.92 -25.20 -6.20
CA LEU A 191 6.01 -25.85 -7.50
C LEU A 191 7.21 -25.35 -8.33
N VAL A 192 7.45 -24.03 -8.35
CA VAL A 192 8.59 -23.44 -9.06
C VAL A 192 9.91 -23.95 -8.48
N ARG A 193 10.02 -24.03 -7.14
CA ARG A 193 11.21 -24.55 -6.46
C ARG A 193 11.47 -26.02 -6.78
N ILE A 194 10.45 -26.86 -6.72
CA ILE A 194 10.56 -28.28 -7.08
C ILE A 194 11.02 -28.43 -8.52
N LYS A 195 10.45 -27.65 -9.45
CA LYS A 195 10.86 -27.66 -10.86
C LYS A 195 12.34 -27.30 -11.05
N ILE A 196 12.81 -26.26 -10.37
CA ILE A 196 14.22 -25.85 -10.42
C ILE A 196 15.13 -26.94 -9.85
N LEU A 197 14.75 -27.56 -8.73
CA LEU A 197 15.53 -28.65 -8.14
C LEU A 197 15.62 -29.85 -9.10
N LEU A 198 14.50 -30.29 -9.68
CA LEU A 198 14.48 -31.41 -10.62
C LEU A 198 15.33 -31.15 -11.86
N GLN A 199 15.39 -29.91 -12.34
CA GLN A 199 16.24 -29.52 -13.47
C GLN A 199 17.73 -29.57 -13.14
N LYS A 200 18.13 -29.42 -11.87
CA LYS A 200 19.53 -29.54 -11.45
C LYS A 200 20.03 -30.99 -11.33
N PHE A 201 19.11 -31.96 -11.25
CA PHE A 201 19.44 -33.39 -11.18
C PHE A 201 19.39 -34.10 -12.55
N LYS A 202 19.16 -33.34 -13.62
CA LYS A 202 19.16 -33.83 -15.00
C LYS A 202 20.39 -33.30 -15.73
#